data_AF-A0AA39J0C4-F1
#
_entry.id   AF-A0AA39J0C4-F1
#
_cell.length_a   1.000
_cell.length_b   1.000
_cell.length_c   1.000
_cell.angle_alpha   90.00
_cell.angle_beta   90.00
_cell.angle_gamma   90.00
#
_symmetry.space_group_name_H-M   'P 1'
#
loop_
_entity.id
_entity.type
_entity.pdbx_description
1 polymer ?
#
loop_
_entity_poly.entity_id
_entity_poly.type
_entity_poly.pdbx_seq_one_letter_code
_entity_poly.pdbx_strand_id
1 'polypeptide(L)'
;MNLKEPLPENHIRTAAPLSVLCEYIPLRTLKSLAKLHMINKKGMSYKNKAAMVLIFKDHDCEHCSTSVTVLKCHIMFGAKAALPKQPAVDLGSLRDSISLLFPPMPMDDKLAHSIISDFCAASLPEAFKEAGCAVCGQLTPLKSLSNICHMKRFLHVLENPMVTHKERYHETDPVTHLDGPVLDE
;
A
#
# COMPACT_ATOMS: atom_id res chain seq x y z
N MET A 1 -14.88 -22.98 -12.94
CA MET A 1 -15.58 -21.99 -12.09
C MET A 1 -16.31 -21.01 -13.00
N ASN A 2 -17.57 -20.69 -12.72
CA ASN A 2 -18.41 -19.89 -13.62
C ASN A 2 -17.94 -18.42 -13.57
N LEU A 3 -17.41 -17.90 -14.68
CA LEU A 3 -16.87 -16.52 -14.77
C LEU A 3 -17.92 -15.43 -14.52
N LYS A 4 -19.20 -15.79 -14.34
CA LYS A 4 -20.34 -14.88 -14.21
C LYS A 4 -20.67 -14.44 -12.78
N GLU A 5 -20.06 -15.04 -11.77
CA GLU A 5 -20.35 -14.63 -10.39
C GLU A 5 -19.68 -13.28 -10.05
N PRO A 6 -20.43 -12.33 -9.47
CA PRO A 6 -19.88 -11.05 -9.03
C PRO A 6 -18.84 -11.29 -7.93
N LEU A 7 -17.69 -10.63 -8.05
CA LEU A 7 -16.67 -10.68 -7.02
C LEU A 7 -17.08 -9.83 -5.81
N PRO A 8 -16.68 -10.21 -4.57
CA PRO A 8 -16.85 -9.36 -3.41
C PRO A 8 -16.07 -8.05 -3.58
N GLU A 9 -16.52 -7.00 -2.88
CA GLU A 9 -15.81 -5.73 -2.82
C GLU A 9 -14.34 -5.95 -2.38
N ASN A 10 -13.40 -5.20 -2.98
CA ASN A 10 -11.95 -5.34 -2.79
C ASN A 10 -11.31 -6.66 -3.29
N HIS A 11 -11.89 -7.34 -4.29
CA HIS A 11 -11.24 -8.48 -4.95
C HIS A 11 -11.00 -8.20 -6.44
N ILE A 12 -9.85 -8.66 -6.95
CA ILE A 12 -9.50 -8.58 -8.38
C ILE A 12 -9.41 -10.01 -8.94
N ARG A 13 -9.95 -10.21 -10.14
CA ARG A 13 -9.78 -11.45 -10.91
C ARG A 13 -8.68 -11.23 -11.95
N THR A 14 -7.73 -12.15 -12.02
CA THR A 14 -6.67 -12.11 -13.03
C THR A 14 -6.30 -13.51 -13.51
N ALA A 15 -5.87 -13.61 -14.77
CA ALA A 15 -5.28 -14.82 -15.35
C ALA A 15 -3.75 -14.77 -15.20
N ALA A 16 -3.28 -14.74 -13.95
CA ALA A 16 -1.85 -14.72 -13.67
C ALA A 16 -1.24 -16.13 -13.86
N PRO A 17 -0.13 -16.28 -14.59
CA PRO A 17 0.55 -17.56 -14.73
C PRO A 17 0.95 -18.13 -13.37
N LEU A 18 0.77 -19.44 -13.20
CA LEU A 18 1.07 -20.12 -11.94
C LEU A 18 2.56 -20.01 -11.58
N SER A 19 3.44 -20.01 -12.59
CA SER A 19 4.88 -19.79 -12.46
C SER A 19 5.22 -18.49 -11.72
N VAL A 20 4.45 -17.42 -11.94
CA VAL A 20 4.61 -16.13 -11.26
C VAL A 20 4.04 -16.18 -9.84
N LEU A 21 2.85 -16.75 -9.66
CA LEU A 21 2.18 -16.79 -8.36
C LEU A 21 2.92 -17.63 -7.33
N CYS A 22 3.56 -18.71 -7.75
CA CYS A 22 4.19 -19.68 -6.86
C CYS A 22 5.30 -19.08 -5.98
N GLU A 23 5.96 -18.02 -6.43
CA GLU A 23 7.00 -17.33 -5.66
C GLU A 23 6.45 -16.59 -4.44
N TYR A 24 5.23 -16.04 -4.56
CA TYR A 24 4.65 -15.14 -3.56
C TYR A 24 3.68 -15.83 -2.60
N ILE A 25 3.22 -17.04 -2.91
CA ILE A 25 2.26 -17.76 -2.07
C ILE A 25 2.91 -18.69 -1.02
N PRO A 26 2.23 -18.96 0.11
CA PRO A 26 2.75 -19.86 1.15
C PRO A 26 2.87 -21.33 0.70
N LEU A 27 3.81 -22.07 1.30
CA LEU A 27 4.02 -23.50 1.01
C LEU A 27 2.76 -24.36 1.18
N ARG A 28 1.90 -24.04 2.17
CA ARG A 28 0.62 -24.76 2.35
C ARG A 28 -0.29 -24.63 1.11
N THR A 29 -0.30 -23.46 0.49
CA THR A 29 -1.11 -23.17 -0.69
C THR A 29 -0.52 -23.86 -1.92
N LEU A 30 0.81 -23.85 -2.05
CA LEU A 30 1.51 -24.61 -3.10
C LEU A 30 1.19 -26.11 -3.05
N LYS A 31 1.13 -26.69 -1.85
CA LYS A 31 0.73 -28.11 -1.68
C LYS A 31 -0.70 -28.36 -2.15
N SER A 32 -1.63 -27.46 -1.81
CA SER A 32 -3.02 -27.58 -2.26
C SER A 32 -3.14 -27.44 -3.78
N LEU A 33 -2.40 -26.50 -4.38
CA LEU A 33 -2.34 -26.35 -5.83
C LEU A 33 -1.76 -27.59 -6.50
N ALA A 34 -0.69 -28.17 -5.96
CA ALA A 34 -0.09 -29.38 -6.53
C ALA A 34 -1.08 -30.56 -6.53
N LYS A 35 -1.93 -30.67 -5.50
CA LYS A 35 -3.03 -31.66 -5.47
C LYS A 35 -4.10 -31.35 -6.51
N LEU A 36 -4.51 -30.08 -6.65
CA LEU A 36 -5.51 -29.65 -7.62
C LEU A 36 -5.08 -29.91 -9.06
N HIS A 37 -3.79 -29.70 -9.36
CA HIS A 37 -3.19 -29.94 -10.67
C HIS A 37 -2.67 -31.39 -10.83
N MET A 38 -3.00 -32.29 -9.90
CA MET A 38 -2.60 -33.71 -9.90
C MET A 38 -1.10 -33.95 -10.09
N ILE A 39 -0.26 -33.04 -9.60
CA ILE A 39 1.19 -33.14 -9.70
C ILE A 39 1.69 -34.15 -8.66
N ASN A 40 1.87 -35.40 -9.09
CA ASN A 40 2.38 -36.48 -8.27
C ASN A 40 3.61 -37.13 -8.93
N LYS A 41 4.76 -36.46 -8.85
CA LYS A 41 6.03 -37.04 -9.33
C LYS A 41 6.66 -37.88 -8.22
N LYS A 42 6.97 -39.15 -8.48
CA LYS A 42 7.69 -40.04 -7.55
C LYS A 42 9.06 -39.42 -7.23
N GLY A 43 9.43 -39.35 -5.95
CA GLY A 43 10.68 -38.73 -5.47
C GLY A 43 10.58 -37.25 -5.08
N MET A 44 9.37 -36.68 -5.07
CA MET A 44 9.17 -35.25 -4.76
C MET A 44 9.23 -34.92 -3.27
N SER A 45 10.02 -33.89 -2.95
CA SER A 45 10.01 -33.26 -1.63
C SER A 45 9.02 -32.10 -1.60
N TYR A 46 7.77 -32.37 -1.21
CA TYR A 46 6.78 -31.34 -0.87
C TYR A 46 7.14 -30.57 0.42
N LYS A 47 8.32 -30.81 1.00
CA LYS A 47 8.76 -30.17 2.24
C LYS A 47 9.43 -28.81 1.98
N ASN A 48 9.91 -28.55 0.76
CA ASN A 48 10.63 -27.33 0.42
C ASN A 48 9.84 -26.45 -0.58
N LYS A 49 9.69 -25.16 -0.26
CA LYS A 49 9.06 -24.16 -1.15
C LYS A 49 9.80 -24.01 -2.48
N ALA A 50 11.13 -23.90 -2.46
CA ALA A 50 11.92 -23.71 -3.68
C ALA A 50 11.76 -24.88 -4.66
N ALA A 51 11.75 -26.12 -4.13
CA ALA A 51 11.49 -27.31 -4.94
C ALA A 51 10.08 -27.29 -5.56
N MET A 52 9.07 -26.83 -4.81
CA MET A 52 7.71 -26.71 -5.35
C MET A 52 7.60 -25.61 -6.42
N VAL A 53 8.25 -24.46 -6.23
CA VAL A 53 8.25 -23.36 -7.21
C VAL A 53 8.87 -23.81 -8.54
N LEU A 54 9.98 -24.55 -8.50
CA LEU A 54 10.62 -25.08 -9.71
C LEU A 54 9.69 -26.00 -10.52
N ILE A 55 8.85 -26.78 -9.86
CA ILE A 55 7.92 -27.68 -10.55
C ILE A 55 6.87 -26.89 -11.32
N PHE A 56 6.39 -25.79 -10.74
CA PHE A 56 5.36 -24.94 -11.36
C PHE A 56 5.92 -23.98 -12.41
N LYS A 57 7.25 -23.86 -12.53
CA LYS A 57 7.90 -22.94 -13.47
C LYS A 57 7.58 -23.28 -14.93
N ASP A 58 7.61 -24.57 -15.25
CA ASP A 58 7.36 -25.11 -16.60
C ASP A 58 6.06 -25.95 -16.63
N HIS A 59 5.16 -25.75 -15.67
CA HIS A 59 3.94 -26.53 -15.56
C HIS A 59 2.86 -25.96 -16.47
N ASP A 60 2.43 -26.76 -17.44
CA ASP A 60 1.26 -26.50 -18.26
C ASP A 60 0.27 -27.67 -18.15
N CYS A 61 -1.00 -27.36 -17.89
CA CYS A 61 -2.07 -28.35 -17.82
C CYS A 61 -3.42 -27.70 -18.11
N GLU A 62 -4.41 -28.52 -18.47
CA GLU A 62 -5.77 -28.05 -18.79
C GLU A 62 -6.48 -27.33 -17.63
N HIS A 63 -6.09 -27.64 -16.39
CA HIS A 63 -6.59 -26.91 -15.22
C HIS A 63 -5.99 -25.51 -15.08
N CYS A 64 -4.76 -25.27 -15.57
CA CYS A 64 -4.14 -23.95 -15.53
C CYS A 64 -4.84 -23.00 -16.50
N SER A 65 -5.13 -23.44 -17.72
CA SER A 65 -5.79 -22.64 -18.75
C SER A 65 -7.24 -22.26 -18.41
N THR A 66 -7.90 -23.04 -17.54
CA THR A 66 -9.28 -22.82 -17.12
C THR A 66 -9.43 -22.19 -15.73
N SER A 67 -8.30 -22.00 -15.03
CA SER A 67 -8.28 -21.41 -13.70
C SER A 67 -8.13 -19.89 -13.74
N VAL A 68 -8.83 -19.21 -12.84
CA VAL A 68 -8.66 -17.76 -12.60
C VAL A 68 -8.20 -17.54 -11.18
N THR A 69 -7.28 -16.59 -11.00
CA THR A 69 -6.79 -16.21 -9.68
C THR A 69 -7.63 -15.07 -9.16
N VAL A 70 -8.14 -15.22 -7.93
CA VAL A 70 -8.87 -14.17 -7.22
C VAL A 70 -7.96 -13.66 -6.10
N LEU A 71 -7.59 -12.38 -6.18
CA LEU A 71 -6.72 -11.72 -5.22
C LEU A 71 -7.53 -10.75 -4.37
N LYS A 72 -7.38 -10.85 -3.04
CA LYS A 72 -7.92 -9.86 -2.12
C LYS A 72 -7.00 -8.65 -2.09
N CYS A 73 -7.53 -7.49 -2.44
CA CYS A 73 -6.81 -6.23 -2.36
C CYS A 73 -6.81 -5.76 -0.90
N HIS A 74 -5.61 -5.68 -0.33
CA HIS A 74 -5.40 -4.96 0.92
C HIS A 74 -4.95 -3.54 0.57
N ILE A 75 -5.73 -2.55 1.01
CA ILE A 75 -5.39 -1.15 0.87
C ILE A 75 -4.22 -0.88 1.83
N MET A 76 -2.99 -0.92 1.31
CA MET A 76 -1.77 -0.73 2.10
C MET A 76 -1.56 0.73 2.48
N PHE A 77 -2.07 1.64 1.65
CA PHE A 77 -2.12 3.07 1.91
C PHE A 77 -3.58 3.46 1.82
N GLY A 78 -4.18 3.81 2.95
CA GLY A 78 -5.54 4.33 2.97
C GLY A 78 -5.59 5.58 2.09
N ALA A 79 -6.02 5.43 0.84
CA ALA A 79 -6.81 6.47 0.23
C ALA A 79 -8.00 6.61 1.16
N LYS A 80 -7.99 7.66 2.00
CA LYS A 80 -9.20 8.08 2.69
C LYS A 80 -10.27 8.08 1.61
N ALA A 81 -11.29 7.24 1.76
CA ALA A 81 -12.44 7.32 0.88
C ALA A 81 -12.82 8.80 0.88
N ALA A 82 -12.59 9.48 -0.25
CA ALA A 82 -13.13 10.80 -0.42
C ALA A 82 -14.62 10.58 -0.19
N LEU A 83 -15.16 11.17 0.88
CA LEU A 83 -16.60 11.27 1.00
C LEU A 83 -17.10 11.73 -0.37
N PRO A 84 -18.18 11.14 -0.91
CA PRO A 84 -18.75 11.65 -2.14
C PRO A 84 -18.86 13.16 -1.98
N LYS A 85 -18.12 13.91 -2.80
CA LYS A 85 -18.24 15.37 -2.83
C LYS A 85 -19.73 15.59 -2.99
N GLN A 86 -20.37 16.12 -1.96
CA GLN A 86 -21.72 16.64 -2.17
C GLN A 86 -21.62 17.54 -3.40
N PRO A 87 -22.52 17.38 -4.38
CA PRO A 87 -22.52 18.28 -5.53
C PRO A 87 -22.47 19.68 -4.95
N ALA A 88 -21.50 20.48 -5.41
CA ALA A 88 -21.40 21.87 -5.00
C ALA A 88 -22.79 22.47 -5.19
N VAL A 89 -23.46 22.75 -4.07
CA VAL A 89 -24.76 23.42 -4.11
C VAL A 89 -24.46 24.72 -4.84
N ASP A 90 -25.12 24.91 -5.99
CA ASP A 90 -24.99 26.12 -6.78
C ASP A 90 -25.40 27.31 -5.90
N LEU A 91 -24.39 27.93 -5.30
CA LEU A 91 -24.54 29.04 -4.36
C LEU A 91 -24.99 30.33 -5.09
N GLY A 92 -25.20 30.27 -6.40
CA GLY A 92 -25.75 31.34 -7.22
C GLY A 92 -27.27 31.48 -7.11
N SER A 93 -28.01 30.38 -6.91
CA SER A 93 -29.49 30.39 -7.05
C SER A 93 -30.28 30.45 -5.73
N LEU A 94 -29.61 30.47 -4.57
CA LEU A 94 -30.26 30.54 -3.24
C LEU A 94 -30.17 31.94 -2.59
N ARG A 95 -29.64 32.94 -3.32
CA ARG A 95 -29.41 34.29 -2.78
C ARG A 95 -30.67 35.11 -2.57
N ASP A 96 -31.80 34.75 -3.19
CA ASP A 96 -32.97 35.63 -3.19
C ASP A 96 -34.07 35.21 -2.20
N SER A 97 -33.82 34.26 -1.30
CA SER A 97 -34.84 33.84 -0.31
C SER A 97 -34.30 33.43 1.07
N ILE A 98 -33.01 33.63 1.36
CA ILE A 98 -32.52 33.59 2.73
C ILE A 98 -32.73 35.00 3.30
N SER A 99 -33.64 35.12 4.25
CA SER A 99 -33.90 36.36 4.98
C SER A 99 -32.59 36.98 5.47
N LEU A 100 -32.31 38.18 4.99
CA LEU A 100 -31.18 39.07 5.31
C LEU A 100 -31.22 39.58 6.77
N LEU A 101 -31.73 38.78 7.71
CA LEU A 101 -31.78 39.17 9.11
C LEU A 101 -30.36 39.06 9.67
N PHE A 102 -29.71 40.22 9.69
CA PHE A 102 -28.45 40.45 10.36
C PHE A 102 -28.74 40.94 11.80
N PRO A 103 -28.07 40.38 12.83
CA PRO A 103 -27.13 39.27 12.73
C PRO A 103 -27.84 37.94 12.43
N PRO A 104 -27.15 36.98 11.80
CA PRO A 104 -27.66 35.63 11.66
C PRO A 104 -28.02 35.06 13.04
N MET A 105 -28.96 34.11 13.06
CA MET A 105 -29.28 33.39 14.28
C MET A 105 -28.00 32.76 14.86
N PRO A 106 -27.83 32.78 16.20
CA PRO A 106 -26.67 32.18 16.83
C PRO A 106 -26.57 30.69 16.48
N MET A 107 -25.34 30.21 16.40
CA MET A 107 -25.04 28.80 16.15
C MET A 107 -25.54 27.93 17.30
N ASP A 108 -26.05 26.74 16.98
CA ASP A 108 -26.45 25.72 17.96
C ASP A 108 -25.24 25.27 18.81
N ASP A 109 -25.43 25.14 20.12
CA ASP A 109 -24.36 24.82 21.08
C ASP A 109 -23.67 23.50 20.74
N LYS A 110 -24.42 22.52 20.23
CA LYS A 110 -23.87 21.24 19.79
C LYS A 110 -22.94 21.40 18.60
N LEU A 111 -23.29 22.26 17.65
CA LEU A 111 -22.45 22.55 16.49
C LEU A 111 -21.20 23.32 16.92
N ALA A 112 -21.35 24.32 17.79
CA ALA A 112 -20.21 25.07 18.33
C ALA A 112 -19.22 24.14 19.05
N HIS A 113 -19.73 23.25 19.91
CA HIS A 113 -18.90 22.25 20.60
C HIS A 113 -18.22 21.29 19.62
N SER A 114 -18.90 20.81 18.58
CA SER A 114 -18.28 19.96 17.55
C SER A 114 -17.13 20.68 16.87
N ILE A 115 -17.34 21.92 16.41
CA ILE A 115 -16.31 22.71 15.74
C ILE A 115 -15.09 22.91 16.65
N ILE A 116 -15.32 23.27 17.91
CA ILE A 116 -14.23 23.45 18.89
C ILE A 116 -13.49 22.14 19.10
N SER A 117 -14.21 21.03 19.31
CA SER A 117 -13.59 19.73 19.56
C SER A 117 -12.79 19.24 18.35
N ASP A 118 -13.33 19.37 17.15
CA ASP A 118 -12.68 18.98 15.90
C ASP A 118 -11.44 19.82 15.64
N PHE A 119 -11.51 21.12 15.91
CA PHE A 119 -10.36 22.02 15.81
C PHE A 119 -9.26 21.63 16.79
N CYS A 120 -9.60 21.40 18.06
CA CYS A 120 -8.65 20.96 19.07
C CYS A 120 -7.99 19.63 18.66
N ALA A 121 -8.76 18.66 18.19
CA ALA A 121 -8.24 17.37 17.73
C ALA A 121 -7.31 17.50 16.51
N ALA A 122 -7.67 18.34 15.54
CA ALA A 122 -6.85 18.61 14.36
C ALA A 122 -5.58 19.42 14.67
N SER A 123 -5.61 20.19 15.76
CA SER A 123 -4.49 21.01 16.25
C SER A 123 -3.62 20.27 17.26
N LEU A 124 -3.85 18.98 17.51
CA LEU A 124 -2.95 18.17 18.31
C LEU A 124 -1.61 17.99 17.57
N PRO A 125 -0.46 18.00 18.26
CA PRO A 125 0.84 17.85 17.62
C PRO A 125 0.94 16.60 16.73
N GLU A 126 0.31 15.50 17.12
CA GLU A 126 0.31 14.24 16.37
C GLU A 126 -0.43 14.35 15.03
N ALA A 127 -1.32 15.34 14.89
CA ALA A 127 -2.13 15.53 13.70
C ALA A 127 -1.39 16.28 12.59
N PHE A 128 -0.44 17.15 12.93
CA PHE A 128 0.28 18.02 11.98
C PHE A 128 1.81 17.98 12.10
N LYS A 129 2.40 17.33 13.11
CA LYS A 129 3.85 17.09 13.13
C LYS A 129 4.21 16.18 11.96
N GLU A 130 5.23 16.59 11.23
CA GLU A 130 5.76 15.89 10.08
C GLU A 130 7.21 15.52 10.31
N ALA A 131 7.66 14.48 9.64
CA ALA A 131 9.08 14.15 9.51
C ALA A 131 9.36 13.72 8.07
N GLY A 132 10.63 13.78 7.67
CA GLY A 132 11.08 13.25 6.39
C GLY A 132 10.95 11.73 6.35
N CYS A 133 10.48 11.19 5.23
CA CYS A 133 10.63 9.76 4.95
C CYS A 133 12.11 9.44 4.74
N ALA A 134 12.65 8.49 5.50
CA ALA A 134 14.08 8.12 5.41
C ALA A 134 14.53 7.64 4.00
N VAL A 135 13.59 7.25 3.13
CA VAL A 135 13.90 6.75 1.77
C VAL A 135 13.83 7.84 0.70
N CYS A 136 12.83 8.72 0.77
CA CYS A 136 12.57 9.72 -0.28
C CYS A 136 12.64 11.18 0.19
N GLY A 137 12.89 11.42 1.48
CA GLY A 137 12.94 12.76 2.08
C GLY A 137 11.59 13.48 2.16
N GLN A 138 10.49 12.91 1.64
CA GLN A 138 9.19 13.59 1.61
C GLN A 138 8.67 13.82 3.03
N LEU A 139 8.33 15.08 3.36
CA LEU A 139 7.64 15.43 4.59
C LEU A 139 6.28 14.73 4.63
N THR A 140 6.09 13.93 5.67
CA THR A 140 4.91 13.12 5.87
C THR A 140 4.46 13.24 7.33
N PRO A 141 3.15 13.33 7.63
CA PRO A 141 2.66 13.34 9.00
C PRO A 141 3.17 12.14 9.78
N LEU A 142 3.63 12.36 11.02
CA LEU A 142 4.19 11.30 11.87
C LEU A 142 3.24 10.10 12.01
N LYS A 143 1.94 10.36 12.10
CA LYS A 143 0.88 9.31 12.18
C LYS A 143 0.81 8.40 10.94
N SER A 144 1.38 8.83 9.82
CA SER A 144 1.43 8.09 8.55
C SER A 144 2.80 7.43 8.32
N LEU A 145 3.78 7.66 9.20
CA LEU A 145 5.11 7.07 9.12
C LEU A 145 5.21 5.82 10.00
N SER A 146 6.09 4.90 9.60
CA SER A 146 6.45 3.71 10.37
C SER A 146 7.90 3.78 10.81
N ASN A 147 8.22 3.26 11.99
CA ASN A 147 9.59 3.24 12.47
C ASN A 147 10.47 2.37 11.57
N ILE A 148 11.59 2.93 11.08
CA ILE A 148 12.51 2.25 10.16
C ILE A 148 13.10 0.96 10.74
N CYS A 149 13.16 0.83 12.08
CA CYS A 149 13.60 -0.40 12.74
C CYS A 149 12.78 -1.63 12.32
N HIS A 150 11.50 -1.45 11.96
CA HIS A 150 10.64 -2.54 11.50
C HIS A 150 10.96 -3.01 10.06
N MET A 151 11.72 -2.21 9.30
CA MET A 151 12.03 -2.48 7.90
C MET A 151 13.50 -2.83 7.63
N LYS A 152 14.35 -2.93 8.66
CA LYS A 152 15.81 -3.17 8.53
C LYS A 152 16.19 -4.28 7.54
N ARG A 153 15.46 -5.40 7.54
CA ARG A 153 15.72 -6.55 6.65
C ARG A 153 15.47 -6.28 5.15
N PHE A 154 14.73 -5.23 4.83
CA PHE A 154 14.37 -4.87 3.45
C PHE A 154 15.22 -3.73 2.90
N LEU A 155 16.06 -3.08 3.73
CA LEU A 155 16.81 -1.89 3.32
C LEU A 155 17.89 -2.19 2.28
N HIS A 156 18.33 -3.45 2.15
CA HIS A 156 19.30 -3.86 1.12
C HIS A 156 18.87 -3.51 -0.31
N VAL A 157 17.58 -3.33 -0.57
CA VAL A 157 17.09 -2.87 -1.89
C VAL A 157 17.53 -1.45 -2.24
N LEU A 158 17.90 -0.66 -1.22
CA LEU A 158 18.38 0.71 -1.33
C LEU A 158 19.91 0.77 -1.37
N GLU A 159 20.62 -0.37 -1.36
CA GLU A 159 22.07 -0.41 -1.52
C GLU A 159 22.41 -0.19 -3.00
N ASN A 160 22.99 0.98 -3.30
CA ASN A 160 23.45 1.27 -4.65
C ASN A 160 24.77 2.05 -4.60
N PRO A 161 25.92 1.35 -4.75
CA PRO A 161 27.23 1.96 -4.67
C PRO A 161 27.45 3.04 -5.72
N MET A 162 26.77 2.97 -6.87
CA MET A 162 27.04 3.88 -7.99
C MET A 162 26.35 5.24 -7.86
N VAL A 163 25.45 5.42 -6.90
CA VAL A 163 24.63 6.63 -6.77
C VAL A 163 24.85 7.37 -5.46
N THR A 164 25.68 6.85 -4.55
CA THR A 164 26.05 7.51 -3.31
C THR A 164 27.49 7.99 -3.36
N HIS A 165 27.75 9.20 -2.86
CA HIS A 165 29.09 9.73 -2.65
C HIS A 165 29.22 10.26 -1.23
N LYS A 166 30.40 10.08 -0.62
CA LYS A 166 30.76 10.77 0.61
C LYS A 166 30.94 12.26 0.33
N GLU A 167 30.56 13.10 1.29
CA GLU A 167 30.85 14.52 1.25
C GLU A 167 32.37 14.74 1.13
N ARG A 168 32.76 15.72 0.31
CA ARG A 168 34.16 16.13 0.11
C ARG A 168 34.35 17.45 0.83
N TYR A 169 35.38 17.55 1.67
CA TYR A 169 35.70 18.79 2.40
C TYR A 169 36.72 19.63 1.63
N HIS A 170 37.47 19.01 0.72
CA HIS A 170 38.46 19.66 -0.12
C HIS A 170 38.40 19.16 -1.58
N GLU A 171 38.85 20.00 -2.51
CA GLU A 171 38.89 19.67 -3.95
C GLU A 171 39.85 18.53 -4.28
N THR A 172 40.82 18.24 -3.40
CA THR A 172 41.76 17.12 -3.56
C THR A 172 41.20 15.80 -3.07
N ASP A 173 40.07 15.80 -2.35
CA ASP A 173 39.52 14.59 -1.77
C ASP A 173 39.01 13.66 -2.88
N PRO A 174 39.33 12.36 -2.84
CA PRO A 174 38.87 11.40 -3.84
C PRO A 174 37.36 11.20 -3.74
N VAL A 175 36.70 10.98 -4.88
CA VAL A 175 35.29 10.55 -4.91
C VAL A 175 35.23 9.14 -4.36
N THR A 176 34.56 8.97 -3.22
CA THR A 176 34.36 7.68 -2.55
C THR A 176 32.87 7.45 -2.31
N HIS A 177 32.46 6.19 -2.31
CA HIS A 177 31.06 5.81 -2.16
C HIS A 177 30.69 5.61 -0.68
N LEU A 178 29.42 5.83 -0.34
CA LEU A 178 28.87 5.46 0.97
C LEU A 178 28.43 3.99 0.92
N ASP A 179 28.89 3.21 1.88
CA ASP A 179 28.48 1.82 2.04
C ASP A 179 27.10 1.72 2.70
N GLY A 180 26.31 0.74 2.25
CA GLY A 180 24.99 0.47 2.81
C GLY A 180 23.83 1.15 2.08
N PRO A 181 22.61 1.08 2.65
CA PRO A 181 21.41 1.59 2.02
C PRO A 181 21.38 3.12 2.02
N VAL A 182 20.91 3.72 0.93
CA VAL A 182 20.72 5.17 0.83
C VAL A 182 19.57 5.60 1.75
N LEU A 183 19.89 6.22 2.87
CA LEU A 183 18.94 6.68 3.89
C LEU A 183 19.29 8.08 4.37
N ASP A 184 18.26 8.81 4.79
CA ASP A 184 18.40 10.04 5.58
C ASP A 184 18.83 9.67 7.02
N GLU A 185 19.86 10.33 7.56
CA GLU A 185 20.41 10.10 8.92
C GLU A 185 19.65 10.87 10.01
#